data_AF-A0A4W3J2K9-F1
#
_entry.id   AF-A0A4W3J2K9-F1
#
_cell.length_a   1.000
_cell.length_b   1.000
_cell.length_c   1.000
_cell.angle_alpha   90.00
_cell.angle_beta   90.00
_cell.angle_gamma   90.00
#
_symmetry.space_group_name_H-M   'P 1'
#
loop_
_entity.id
_entity.type
_entity.pdbx_description
1 polymer ?
#
loop_
_entity_poly.entity_id
_entity_poly.type
_entity_poly.pdbx_seq_one_letter_code
_entity_poly.pdbx_strand_id
1 'polypeptide(L)'
;MEKRDVRRKGWQTVDTTVKDIKYTVTPLSEGSLYVFRVAAENVAGQSDYCELEDSVLAKDTFTTPGPPYALTVLDVTKRHVELKWEAPKNDGGRPIQRSL
;
A
#
# COMPACT_ATOMS: atom_id res chain seq x y z
N MET A 1 -9.61 -15.39 -9.12
CA MET A 1 -9.35 -14.02 -8.63
C MET A 1 -9.62 -13.04 -9.76
N GLU A 2 -10.40 -11.99 -9.48
CA GLU A 2 -10.73 -10.94 -10.44
C GLU A 2 -10.60 -9.54 -9.83
N LYS A 3 -10.36 -8.55 -10.68
CA LYS A 3 -10.30 -7.14 -10.33
C LYS A 3 -11.25 -6.32 -11.19
N ARG A 4 -11.72 -5.20 -10.66
CA ARG A 4 -12.49 -4.20 -11.41
C ARG A 4 -12.07 -2.81 -10.99
N ASP A 5 -11.63 -1.99 -11.93
CA ASP A 5 -11.47 -0.55 -11.71
C ASP A 5 -12.87 0.05 -11.52
N VAL A 6 -13.10 0.79 -10.43
CA VAL A 6 -14.43 1.37 -10.12
C VAL A 6 -14.95 2.29 -11.23
N ARG A 7 -14.06 2.84 -12.06
CA ARG A 7 -14.40 3.70 -13.21
C ARG A 7 -14.83 2.89 -14.44
N ARG A 8 -14.64 1.56 -14.42
CA ARG A 8 -14.97 0.64 -15.51
C ARG A 8 -16.09 -0.31 -15.10
N LYS A 9 -16.91 -0.72 -16.07
CA LYS A 9 -18.09 -1.57 -15.82
C LYS A 9 -17.81 -3.09 -15.88
N GLY A 10 -16.56 -3.53 -16.03
CA GLY A 10 -16.23 -4.94 -16.26
C GLY A 10 -15.24 -5.52 -15.25
N TRP A 11 -15.49 -6.76 -14.81
CA TRP A 11 -14.52 -7.58 -14.11
C TRP A 11 -13.43 -8.06 -15.08
N GLN A 12 -12.21 -8.13 -14.58
CA GLN A 12 -11.05 -8.65 -15.29
C GLN A 12 -10.50 -9.83 -14.50
N THR A 13 -10.41 -10.99 -15.15
CA THR A 13 -9.75 -12.15 -14.58
C THR A 13 -8.27 -11.86 -14.39
N VAL A 14 -7.80 -12.04 -13.15
CA VAL A 14 -6.40 -11.83 -12.77
C VAL A 14 -5.66 -13.16 -12.82
N ASP A 15 -6.18 -14.15 -12.11
CA ASP A 15 -5.60 -15.49 -12.04
C ASP A 15 -6.67 -16.48 -11.56
N THR A 16 -6.69 -17.67 -12.14
CA THR A 16 -7.57 -18.79 -11.79
C THR A 16 -6.81 -19.94 -11.10
N THR A 17 -5.49 -19.86 -11.00
CA THR A 17 -4.62 -20.93 -10.53
C THR A 17 -4.02 -20.70 -9.15
N VAL A 18 -4.50 -19.68 -8.44
CA VAL A 18 -4.04 -19.31 -7.09
C VAL A 18 -4.31 -20.44 -6.10
N LYS A 19 -3.26 -21.05 -5.57
CA LYS A 19 -3.34 -22.13 -4.56
C LYS A 19 -3.13 -21.65 -3.13
N ASP A 20 -2.55 -20.46 -2.96
CA ASP A 20 -2.27 -19.86 -1.67
C ASP A 20 -3.42 -18.98 -1.18
N ILE A 21 -3.50 -18.77 0.14
CA ILE A 21 -4.46 -17.84 0.77
C ILE A 21 -4.06 -16.37 0.64
N LYS A 22 -2.92 -16.08 -0.01
CA LYS A 22 -2.40 -14.73 -0.25
C LYS A 22 -1.99 -14.63 -1.72
N TYR A 23 -2.32 -13.51 -2.34
CA TYR A 23 -1.99 -13.25 -3.74
C TYR A 23 -1.73 -11.76 -3.96
N THR A 24 -0.70 -11.44 -4.75
CA THR A 24 -0.35 -10.07 -5.12
C THR A 24 -0.85 -9.79 -6.54
N VAL A 25 -1.76 -8.83 -6.68
CA VAL A 25 -2.31 -8.46 -7.98
C VAL A 25 -1.44 -7.41 -8.67
N THR A 26 -0.95 -7.73 -9.85
CA THR A 26 -0.20 -6.80 -10.72
C THR A 26 -0.59 -6.99 -12.20
N PRO A 27 -0.48 -5.95 -13.05
CA PRO A 27 -0.24 -4.55 -12.72
C PRO A 27 -1.53 -3.83 -12.27
N LEU A 28 -1.37 -2.76 -11.48
CA LEU A 28 -2.44 -1.81 -11.13
C LEU A 28 -2.04 -0.40 -11.60
N SER A 29 -3.03 0.43 -11.93
CA SER A 29 -2.79 1.83 -12.26
C SER A 29 -2.76 2.67 -10.99
N GLU A 30 -1.68 3.39 -10.75
CA GLU A 30 -1.55 4.30 -9.60
C GLU A 30 -2.69 5.34 -9.61
N GLY A 31 -3.28 5.58 -8.44
CA GLY A 31 -4.42 6.48 -8.26
C GLY A 31 -5.78 5.92 -8.64
N SER A 32 -5.86 4.69 -9.20
CA SER A 32 -7.13 4.01 -9.44
C SER A 32 -7.65 3.30 -8.19
N LEU A 33 -8.97 3.28 -8.03
CA LEU A 33 -9.65 2.48 -7.02
C LEU A 33 -10.09 1.15 -7.66
N TYR A 34 -9.77 0.04 -7.01
CA TYR A 34 -10.13 -1.30 -7.47
C TYR A 34 -11.02 -2.02 -6.47
N VAL A 35 -11.98 -2.76 -6.97
CA VAL A 35 -12.67 -3.80 -6.20
C VAL A 35 -12.14 -5.15 -6.65
N PHE A 36 -11.96 -6.07 -5.71
CA PHE A 36 -11.51 -7.42 -6.00
C PHE A 36 -12.53 -8.45 -5.57
N ARG A 37 -12.57 -9.57 -6.28
CA ARG A 37 -13.39 -10.72 -5.89
C ARG A 37 -12.66 -12.04 -6.11
N VAL A 38 -12.98 -13.02 -5.29
CA VAL A 38 -12.42 -14.38 -5.35
C VAL A 38 -13.53 -15.40 -5.42
N ALA A 39 -13.33 -16.47 -6.18
CA ALA A 39 -14.15 -17.66 -6.16
C ALA A 39 -13.22 -18.85 -5.97
N ALA A 40 -13.66 -19.84 -5.18
CA ALA A 40 -12.96 -21.09 -5.01
C ALA A 40 -13.36 -22.06 -6.12
N GLU A 41 -12.41 -22.83 -6.64
CA GLU A 41 -12.67 -23.86 -7.65
C GLU A 41 -12.24 -25.22 -7.11
N ASN A 42 -13.13 -26.21 -7.20
CA ASN A 42 -12.87 -27.60 -6.86
C ASN A 42 -13.38 -28.52 -7.98
N VAL A 43 -13.28 -29.84 -7.78
CA VAL A 43 -13.73 -30.84 -8.79
C VAL A 43 -15.22 -30.75 -9.13
N ALA A 44 -16.05 -30.15 -8.28
CA ALA A 44 -17.47 -29.93 -8.52
C ALA A 44 -17.75 -28.61 -9.26
N GLY A 45 -16.76 -27.72 -9.36
CA GLY A 45 -16.86 -26.45 -10.08
C GLY A 45 -16.44 -25.25 -9.25
N GLN A 46 -16.82 -24.07 -9.73
CA GLN A 46 -16.52 -22.77 -9.12
C GLN A 46 -17.64 -22.36 -8.14
N SER A 47 -17.26 -21.82 -6.98
CA SER A 47 -18.18 -21.24 -6.01
C SER A 47 -18.73 -19.89 -6.48
N ASP A 48 -19.67 -19.33 -5.72
CA ASP A 48 -19.99 -17.91 -5.83
C ASP A 48 -18.75 -17.04 -5.54
N TYR A 49 -18.76 -15.84 -6.13
CA TYR A 49 -17.72 -14.87 -5.88
C TYR A 49 -17.93 -14.17 -4.53
N CYS A 50 -16.87 -14.10 -3.75
CA CYS A 50 -16.75 -13.23 -2.59
C CYS A 50 -16.07 -11.92 -3.03
N GLU A 51 -16.80 -10.81 -3.02
CA GLU A 51 -16.33 -9.46 -3.34
C GLU A 51 -15.88 -8.74 -2.08
N LEU A 52 -14.80 -7.96 -2.16
CA LEU A 52 -14.42 -7.02 -1.11
C LEU A 52 -15.44 -5.89 -1.04
N GLU A 53 -15.93 -5.59 0.17
CA GLU A 53 -16.92 -4.52 0.40
C GLU A 53 -16.39 -3.15 -0.01
N ASP A 54 -15.13 -2.87 0.35
CA ASP A 54 -14.47 -1.60 0.08
C ASP A 54 -13.55 -1.66 -1.13
N SER A 55 -13.52 -0.56 -1.88
CA SER A 55 -12.52 -0.36 -2.93
C SER A 55 -11.15 -0.03 -2.34
N VAL A 56 -10.10 -0.60 -2.92
CA VAL A 56 -8.70 -0.37 -2.53
C VAL A 56 -8.06 0.63 -3.49
N LEU A 57 -7.45 1.68 -2.94
CA LEU A 57 -6.66 2.64 -3.71
C LEU A 57 -5.32 2.02 -4.10
N ALA A 58 -5.08 1.88 -5.40
CA ALA A 58 -3.77 1.53 -5.92
C ALA A 58 -2.82 2.70 -5.73
N LYS A 59 -1.96 2.59 -4.71
CA LYS A 59 -0.87 3.50 -4.42
C LYS A 59 0.32 2.67 -3.98
N ASP A 60 1.51 3.24 -4.04
CA ASP A 60 2.66 2.59 -3.41
C ASP A 60 2.36 2.40 -1.91
N THR A 61 2.62 1.19 -1.43
CA THR A 61 2.60 0.86 0.00
C THR A 61 3.56 1.73 0.79
N PHE A 62 4.59 2.28 0.14
CA PHE A 62 5.56 3.17 0.74
C PHE A 62 5.67 4.48 -0.04
N THR A 63 5.61 5.61 0.66
CA THR A 63 5.95 6.91 0.07
C THR A 63 7.23 7.44 0.70
N THR A 64 7.87 8.44 0.09
CA THR A 64 8.95 9.16 0.79
C THR A 64 8.41 9.68 2.13
N PRO A 65 9.10 9.44 3.26
CA PRO A 65 8.74 10.07 4.52
C PRO A 65 8.65 11.58 4.35
N GLY A 66 7.81 12.24 5.14
CA GLY A 66 7.81 13.70 5.20
C GLY A 66 9.17 14.26 5.63
N PRO A 67 9.42 15.57 5.45
CA PRO A 67 10.56 16.21 6.09
C PRO A 67 10.41 16.13 7.62
N PRO A 68 11.53 16.02 8.36
CA PRO A 68 11.50 16.20 9.81
C PRO A 68 10.90 17.57 10.16
N TYR A 69 10.18 17.65 11.28
CA TYR A 69 9.54 18.90 11.71
C TYR A 69 10.18 19.44 13.00
N ALA A 70 9.77 20.65 13.41
CA ALA A 70 10.23 21.29 14.65
C ALA A 70 11.76 21.40 14.78
N LEU A 71 12.43 21.82 13.69
CA LEU A 71 13.87 22.12 13.73
C LEU A 71 14.14 23.25 14.73
N THR A 72 14.91 22.93 15.76
CA THR A 72 15.31 23.85 16.83
C THR A 72 16.82 23.86 16.94
N VAL A 73 17.41 25.04 16.95
CA VAL A 73 18.84 25.22 17.22
C VAL A 73 19.03 25.23 18.73
N LEU A 74 19.82 24.28 19.24
CA LEU A 74 20.08 24.15 20.67
C LEU A 74 21.31 24.98 21.09
N ASP A 75 22.39 24.87 20.32
CA ASP A 75 23.63 25.60 20.57
C ASP A 75 24.34 25.96 19.26
N VAL A 76 25.07 27.07 19.28
CA VAL A 76 25.87 27.56 18.15
C VAL A 76 27.23 28.01 18.68
N THR A 77 28.28 27.35 18.22
CA THR A 77 29.66 27.81 18.42
C THR A 77 30.30 28.16 17.08
N LYS A 78 31.50 28.77 17.10
CA LYS A 78 32.27 29.02 15.88
C LYS A 78 32.63 27.75 15.09
N ARG A 79 32.52 26.56 15.70
CA ARG A 79 32.99 25.30 15.11
C ARG A 79 31.89 24.25 14.92
N HIS A 80 30.75 24.39 15.59
CA HIS A 80 29.64 23.46 15.45
C HIS A 80 28.31 24.10 15.79
N VAL A 81 27.23 23.44 15.35
CA VAL A 81 25.84 23.78 15.67
C VAL A 81 25.16 22.51 16.16
N GLU A 82 24.44 22.59 17.26
CA GLU A 82 23.56 21.52 17.74
C GLU A 82 22.13 21.78 17.30
N LEU A 83 21.53 20.78 16.65
CA LEU A 83 20.17 20.85 16.12
C LEU A 83 19.35 19.72 16.72
N LYS A 84 18.09 20.03 17.04
CA LYS A 84 17.05 19.07 17.40
C LYS A 84 15.93 19.14 16.39
N TRP A 85 15.42 18.01 15.95
CA TRP A 85 14.22 17.92 15.12
C TRP A 85 13.36 16.74 15.56
N GLU A 86 12.11 16.72 15.12
CA GLU A 86 11.16 15.66 15.36
C GLU A 86 10.92 14.86 14.06
N ALA A 87 10.62 13.56 14.21
CA ALA A 87 10.37 12.65 13.09
C ALA A 87 9.17 13.14 12.27
N PRO A 88 9.11 12.90 10.95
CA PRO A 88 7.98 13.35 10.14
C PRO A 88 6.64 12.78 10.63
N LYS A 89 5.56 13.56 10.45
CA LYS A 89 4.20 13.13 10.79
C LYS A 89 3.71 11.91 9.99
N ASN A 90 4.33 11.68 8.84
CA ASN A 90 4.10 10.53 7.98
C ASN A 90 5.46 9.91 7.64
N ASP A 91 5.70 8.70 8.14
CA ASP A 91 6.91 7.92 7.91
C ASP A 91 6.94 7.23 6.54
N GLY A 92 5.94 7.51 5.70
CA GLY A 92 5.83 6.90 4.39
C GLY A 92 5.51 5.41 4.46
N GLY A 93 5.02 4.90 5.60
CA GLY A 93 4.55 3.52 5.74
C GLY A 93 5.64 2.48 6.03
N ARG A 94 6.94 2.87 6.14
CA ARG A 94 8.01 1.98 6.63
C ARG A 94 8.33 2.27 8.09
N PRO A 95 8.32 1.27 8.99
CA PRO A 95 8.78 1.47 10.36
C PRO A 95 10.23 1.99 10.35
N ILE A 96 10.48 3.06 11.09
CA ILE A 96 11.83 3.63 11.26
C ILE A 96 12.72 2.57 11.95
N GLN A 97 13.62 1.94 11.20
CA GLN A 97 14.65 1.10 11.80
C GLN A 97 15.79 2.00 12.29
N ARG A 98 16.03 2.03 13.62
CA ARG A 98 17.27 2.59 14.17
C ARG A 98 18.44 1.74 13.68
N SER A 99 19.30 2.30 12.84
CA SER A 99 20.65 1.78 12.65
C SER A 99 21.46 2.09 13.91
N LEU A 100 21.91 1.02 14.60
CA LEU A 100 22.80 1.06 15.75
C LEU A 100 24.20 1.56 15.38
#